data_AF-A0A4Q1KLY6-F1
#
_entry.id   AF-A0A4Q1KLY6-F1
#
_cell.length_a   1.000
_cell.length_b   1.000
_cell.length_c   1.000
_cell.angle_alpha   90.00
_cell.angle_beta   90.00
_cell.angle_gamma   90.00
#
_symmetry.space_group_name_H-M   'P 1'
#
loop_
_entity.id
_entity.type
_entity.pdbx_description
1 polymer ?
#
loop_
_entity_poly.entity_id
_entity_poly.type
_entity_poly.pdbx_seq_one_letter_code
_entity_poly.pdbx_strand_id
1 'polypeptide(L)'
;MAIFPRPVSPKSAAGDLWGYLLEKRTHRWPLLGVSAALTWVIIWVFMVDANTNTMPKQNQIMYFQNWTADRSDVTIILQQKADLAARVKALHAKQKEMQKIADMFGIEWREDAKRNAAREAEAVRYLNAQLDKKLAEAQAKLDAGQPLARPEPSPSGPVE
;
A
#
# COMPACT_ATOMS: atom_id res chain seq x y z
N MET A 1 38.86 -58.41 -4.39
CA MET A 1 38.50 -57.30 -3.49
C MET A 1 37.24 -56.65 -4.02
N ALA A 2 36.21 -56.45 -3.20
CA ALA A 2 34.98 -55.77 -3.64
C ALA A 2 35.23 -54.25 -3.74
N ILE A 3 34.87 -53.66 -4.87
CA ILE A 3 35.17 -52.27 -5.29
C ILE A 3 34.03 -51.28 -4.92
N PHE A 4 32.92 -51.75 -4.34
CA PHE A 4 31.77 -50.92 -4.00
C PHE A 4 31.53 -50.81 -2.49
N PRO A 5 31.19 -49.61 -1.96
CA PRO A 5 30.83 -49.42 -0.56
C PRO A 5 29.54 -50.20 -0.24
N ARG A 6 29.49 -50.79 0.95
CA ARG A 6 28.30 -51.53 1.41
C ARG A 6 27.11 -50.57 1.52
N PRO A 7 25.90 -50.96 1.07
CA PRO A 7 24.73 -50.11 1.17
C PRO A 7 24.40 -49.86 2.64
N VAL A 8 24.37 -48.59 3.03
CA VAL A 8 23.95 -48.17 4.37
C VAL A 8 22.43 -48.33 4.48
N SER A 9 21.97 -49.02 5.53
CA SER A 9 20.53 -49.18 5.74
C SER A 9 19.94 -47.91 6.38
N PRO A 10 18.73 -47.47 6.00
CA PRO A 10 18.08 -46.33 6.65
C PRO A 10 17.90 -46.51 8.15
N LYS A 11 17.63 -47.75 8.59
CA LYS A 11 17.50 -48.11 10.01
C LYS A 11 18.82 -47.93 10.76
N SER A 12 19.94 -48.35 10.16
CA SER A 12 21.26 -48.17 10.78
C SER A 12 21.66 -46.69 10.82
N ALA A 13 21.34 -45.91 9.79
CA ALA A 13 21.62 -44.47 9.77
C ALA A 13 20.80 -43.72 10.85
N ALA A 14 19.53 -44.07 11.04
CA ALA A 14 18.71 -43.51 12.12
C ALA A 14 19.25 -43.89 13.51
N GLY A 15 19.70 -45.13 13.69
CA GLY A 15 20.32 -45.59 14.92
C GLY A 15 21.64 -44.86 15.23
N ASP A 16 22.46 -44.61 14.21
CA ASP A 16 23.70 -43.84 14.32
C ASP A 16 23.44 -42.38 14.71
N LEU A 17 22.45 -41.74 14.08
CA LEU A 17 21.99 -40.40 14.45
C LEU A 17 21.50 -40.34 15.90
N TRP A 18 20.71 -41.31 16.33
CA TRP A 18 20.19 -41.36 17.69
C TRP A 18 21.31 -41.61 18.72
N GLY A 19 22.26 -42.48 18.39
CA GLY A 19 23.46 -42.72 19.19
C GLY A 19 24.29 -41.45 19.35
N TYR A 20 24.52 -40.72 18.25
CA TYR A 20 25.22 -39.44 18.24
C TYR A 20 24.53 -38.37 19.11
N LEU A 21 23.19 -38.31 19.07
CA LEU A 21 22.41 -37.38 19.89
C LEU A 21 22.48 -37.74 21.39
N LEU A 22 22.48 -39.04 21.72
CA LEU A 22 22.53 -39.53 23.11
C LEU A 22 23.92 -39.40 23.75
N GLU A 23 24.99 -39.33 22.96
CA GLU A 23 26.37 -39.24 23.45
C GLU A 23 26.61 -38.01 24.34
N LYS A 24 27.20 -38.20 25.53
CA LYS A 24 27.46 -37.13 26.50
C LYS A 24 28.58 -36.19 26.02
N ARG A 25 28.21 -35.16 25.25
CA ARG A 25 29.09 -34.08 24.81
C ARG A 25 28.69 -32.76 25.45
N THR A 26 29.69 -31.98 25.88
CA THR A 26 29.50 -30.72 26.63
C THR A 26 28.69 -29.67 25.84
N HIS A 27 28.88 -29.58 24.52
CA HIS A 27 28.33 -28.48 23.71
C HIS A 27 27.13 -28.86 22.81
N ARG A 28 26.60 -30.08 22.92
CA ARG A 28 25.52 -30.56 22.01
C ARG A 28 24.22 -29.75 22.12
N TRP A 29 23.80 -29.45 23.34
CA TRP A 29 22.53 -28.76 23.60
C TRP A 29 22.58 -27.26 23.29
N PRO A 30 23.66 -26.53 23.62
CA PRO A 30 23.79 -25.13 23.21
C PRO A 30 23.79 -24.95 21.69
N LEU A 31 24.57 -25.75 20.95
CA LEU A 31 24.63 -25.65 19.48
C LEU A 31 23.29 -26.00 18.83
N LEU A 32 22.66 -27.08 19.29
CA LEU A 32 21.33 -27.46 18.81
C LEU A 32 20.31 -26.36 19.13
N GLY A 33 20.32 -25.84 20.35
CA GLY A 33 19.44 -24.75 20.79
C GLY A 33 19.59 -23.49 19.95
N VAL A 34 20.81 -23.05 19.66
CA VAL A 34 21.06 -21.88 18.81
C VAL A 34 20.57 -22.11 17.38
N SER A 35 20.87 -23.28 16.80
CA SER A 35 20.43 -23.60 15.43
C SER A 35 18.91 -23.69 15.30
N ALA A 36 18.24 -24.32 16.27
CA ALA A 36 16.79 -24.37 16.35
C ALA A 36 16.19 -22.98 16.58
N ALA A 37 16.76 -22.17 17.46
CA ALA A 37 16.30 -20.82 17.75
C ALA A 37 16.38 -19.92 16.51
N LEU A 38 17.50 -19.93 15.78
CA LEU A 38 17.65 -19.14 14.57
C LEU A 38 16.62 -19.56 13.50
N THR A 39 16.41 -20.88 13.34
CA THR A 39 15.41 -21.41 12.41
C THR A 39 14.00 -20.97 12.81
N TRP A 40 13.70 -21.02 14.11
CA TRP A 40 12.42 -20.55 14.65
C TRP A 40 12.21 -19.05 14.43
N VAL A 41 13.24 -18.22 14.61
CA VAL A 41 13.18 -16.78 14.35
C VAL A 41 12.82 -16.50 12.89
N ILE A 42 13.43 -17.22 11.94
CA ILE A 42 13.11 -17.05 10.52
C ILE A 42 11.63 -17.38 10.26
N ILE A 43 11.15 -18.53 10.75
CA ILE A 43 9.74 -18.93 10.61
C ILE A 43 8.80 -17.91 11.27
N TRP A 44 9.16 -17.42 12.46
CA TRP A 44 8.38 -16.43 13.20
C TRP A 44 8.27 -15.11 12.45
N VAL A 45 9.36 -14.62 11.84
CA VAL A 45 9.34 -13.41 11.00
C VAL A 45 8.38 -13.58 9.83
N PHE A 46 8.42 -14.71 9.12
CA PHE A 46 7.47 -14.99 8.04
C PHE A 46 6.02 -15.07 8.54
N MET A 47 5.79 -15.63 9.74
CA MET A 47 4.44 -15.72 10.31
C MET A 47 3.88 -14.34 10.67
N VAL A 48 4.72 -13.45 11.21
CA VAL A 48 4.33 -12.06 11.52
C VAL A 48 4.09 -11.26 10.23
N ASP A 49 4.97 -11.40 9.24
CA ASP A 49 4.84 -10.74 7.94
C ASP A 49 3.58 -11.22 7.19
N ALA A 50 3.28 -12.51 7.27
CA ALA A 50 2.11 -13.08 6.60
C ALA A 50 0.79 -12.44 7.08
N ASN A 51 0.70 -12.17 8.38
CA ASN A 51 -0.46 -11.55 9.02
C ASN A 51 -0.56 -10.03 8.82
N THR A 52 0.54 -9.36 8.47
CA THR A 52 0.57 -7.90 8.37
C THR A 52 0.58 -7.39 6.92
N ASN A 53 1.35 -8.02 6.03
CA ASN A 53 1.54 -7.55 4.66
C ASN A 53 0.87 -8.41 3.58
N THR A 54 0.73 -9.72 3.80
CA THR A 54 0.22 -10.64 2.75
C THR A 54 -1.23 -11.08 2.92
N MET A 55 -1.93 -10.64 3.97
CA MET A 55 -3.36 -10.87 4.05
C MET A 55 -4.03 -10.21 2.83
N PRO A 56 -4.79 -10.97 2.01
CA PRO A 56 -5.57 -10.37 0.95
C PRO A 56 -6.48 -9.34 1.61
N LYS A 57 -6.27 -8.05 1.31
CA LYS A 57 -7.23 -7.02 1.68
C LYS A 57 -8.55 -7.48 1.07
N GLN A 58 -9.48 -7.91 1.91
CA GLN A 58 -10.81 -8.31 1.45
C GLN A 58 -11.31 -7.21 0.53
N ASN A 59 -11.86 -7.58 -0.63
CA ASN A 59 -12.39 -6.61 -1.59
C ASN A 59 -13.30 -5.65 -0.84
N GLN A 60 -12.81 -4.45 -0.57
CA GLN A 60 -13.57 -3.44 0.13
C GLN A 60 -14.63 -2.99 -0.86
N ILE A 61 -15.88 -3.36 -0.60
CA ILE A 61 -17.00 -2.80 -1.34
C ILE A 61 -17.07 -1.34 -0.90
N MET A 62 -16.41 -0.46 -1.66
CA MET A 62 -16.54 0.98 -1.50
C MET A 62 -17.97 1.35 -1.90
N TYR A 63 -18.84 1.49 -0.91
CA TYR A 63 -20.15 2.10 -1.11
C TYR A 63 -19.94 3.60 -1.29
N PHE A 64 -20.02 4.06 -2.53
CA PHE A 64 -20.18 5.48 -2.81
C PHE A 64 -21.55 5.87 -2.30
N GLN A 65 -21.63 6.92 -1.48
CA GLN A 65 -22.92 7.45 -1.06
C GLN A 65 -23.69 7.83 -2.32
N ASN A 66 -24.88 7.24 -2.53
CA ASN A 66 -25.71 7.57 -3.67
C ASN A 66 -26.16 9.03 -3.49
N TRP A 67 -25.72 9.90 -4.40
CA TRP A 67 -26.08 11.31 -4.34
C TRP A 67 -27.57 11.41 -4.66
N THR A 68 -28.34 12.08 -3.81
CA THR A 68 -29.77 12.33 -4.08
C THR A 68 -29.91 12.95 -5.46
N ALA A 69 -30.82 12.42 -6.28
CA ALA A 69 -31.00 12.88 -7.67
C ALA A 69 -31.33 14.39 -7.77
N ASP A 70 -31.86 14.97 -6.70
CA ASP A 70 -32.30 16.36 -6.63
C ASP A 70 -31.18 17.35 -6.21
N ARG A 71 -29.92 16.90 -6.11
CA ARG A 71 -28.81 17.75 -5.68
C ARG A 71 -28.36 18.70 -6.81
N SER A 72 -28.28 20.00 -6.51
CA SER A 72 -27.86 21.04 -7.47
C SER A 72 -26.38 20.94 -7.85
N ASP A 73 -26.06 21.08 -9.13
CA ASP A 73 -24.69 21.09 -9.68
C ASP A 73 -23.76 22.07 -8.97
N VAL A 74 -24.29 23.23 -8.53
CA VAL A 74 -23.52 24.23 -7.77
C VAL A 74 -23.00 23.65 -6.47
N THR A 75 -23.84 22.90 -5.74
CA THR A 75 -23.45 22.26 -4.48
C THR A 75 -22.43 21.15 -4.69
N ILE A 76 -22.51 20.43 -5.81
CA ILE A 76 -21.55 19.39 -6.19
C ILE A 76 -20.17 20.02 -6.42
N ILE A 77 -20.10 21.11 -7.20
CA ILE A 77 -18.84 21.76 -7.55
C ILE A 77 -18.20 22.43 -6.33
N LEU A 78 -19.00 23.03 -5.45
CA LEU A 78 -18.52 23.56 -4.16
C LEU A 78 -17.92 22.46 -3.29
N GLN A 79 -18.58 21.30 -3.21
CA GLN A 79 -18.04 20.16 -2.48
C GLN A 79 -16.73 19.66 -3.12
N GLN A 80 -16.67 19.53 -4.45
CA GLN A 80 -15.45 19.14 -5.16
C GLN A 80 -14.28 20.08 -4.88
N LYS A 81 -14.53 21.38 -4.74
CA LYS A 81 -13.51 22.37 -4.37
C LYS A 81 -13.01 22.17 -2.94
N ALA A 82 -13.92 21.90 -2.00
CA ALA A 82 -13.56 21.57 -0.61
C ALA A 82 -12.76 20.26 -0.52
N ASP A 83 -13.18 19.23 -1.25
CA ASP A 83 -12.52 17.93 -1.30
C ASP A 83 -11.12 18.03 -1.93
N LEU A 84 -10.96 18.85 -2.98
CA LEU A 84 -9.65 19.14 -3.57
C LEU A 84 -8.71 19.79 -2.54
N ALA A 85 -9.18 20.79 -1.79
CA ALA A 85 -8.38 21.43 -0.75
C ALA A 85 -7.98 20.45 0.36
N ALA A 86 -8.91 19.58 0.79
CA ALA A 86 -8.63 18.54 1.77
C ALA A 86 -7.57 17.55 1.26
N ARG A 87 -7.67 17.13 -0.01
CA ARG A 87 -6.73 16.21 -0.65
C ARG A 87 -5.33 16.81 -0.76
N VAL A 88 -5.21 18.07 -1.17
CA VAL A 88 -3.91 18.78 -1.23
C VAL A 88 -3.28 18.86 0.16
N LYS A 89 -4.07 19.16 1.20
CA LYS A 89 -3.58 19.17 2.59
C LYS A 89 -3.07 17.80 3.04
N ALA A 90 -3.81 16.73 2.72
CA ALA A 90 -3.42 15.36 3.04
C ALA A 90 -2.13 14.95 2.33
N LEU A 91 -1.98 15.31 1.05
CA LEU A 91 -0.76 15.08 0.28
C LEU A 91 0.45 15.78 0.91
N HIS A 92 0.31 17.06 1.28
CA HIS A 92 1.40 17.80 1.93
C HIS A 92 1.78 17.19 3.29
N ALA A 93 0.81 16.67 4.06
CA ALA A 93 1.08 15.98 5.31
C ALA A 93 1.91 14.69 5.08
N LYS A 94 1.54 13.91 4.05
CA LYS A 94 2.28 12.70 3.66
C LYS A 94 3.67 13.01 3.12
N GLN A 95 3.82 14.06 2.32
CA GLN A 95 5.13 14.52 1.87
C GLN A 95 6.04 14.86 3.05
N LYS A 96 5.55 15.59 4.08
CA LYS A 96 6.33 15.88 5.29
C LYS A 96 6.75 14.63 6.06
N GLU A 97 5.89 13.63 6.13
CA GLU A 97 6.20 12.35 6.75
C GLU A 97 7.34 11.64 6.01
N MET A 98 7.27 11.60 4.68
CA MET A 98 8.31 11.02 3.82
C MET A 98 9.62 11.79 3.87
N GLN A 99 9.57 13.13 3.97
CA GLN A 99 10.77 13.97 4.12
C GLN A 99 11.55 13.63 5.39
N LYS A 100 10.86 13.43 6.52
CA LYS A 100 11.50 12.98 7.77
C LYS A 100 12.18 11.63 7.60
N ILE A 101 11.54 10.72 6.88
CA ILE A 101 12.11 9.40 6.58
C ILE A 101 13.36 9.56 5.71
N ALA A 102 13.30 10.37 4.66
CA ALA A 102 14.44 10.64 3.79
C ALA A 102 15.62 11.26 4.56
N ASP A 103 15.37 12.19 5.49
CA ASP A 103 16.40 12.78 6.34
C ASP A 103 17.08 11.73 7.25
N MET A 104 16.31 10.77 7.81
CA MET A 104 16.87 9.67 8.62
C MET A 104 17.79 8.74 7.81
N PHE A 105 17.49 8.55 6.53
CA PHE A 105 18.24 7.67 5.63
C PHE A 105 19.28 8.40 4.76
N GLY A 106 19.43 9.73 4.92
CA GLY A 106 20.36 10.54 4.12
C GLY A 106 20.01 10.60 2.63
N ILE A 107 18.74 10.39 2.27
CA ILE A 107 18.27 10.45 0.88
C ILE A 107 18.04 11.92 0.51
N GLU A 108 18.68 12.40 -0.54
CA GLU A 108 18.48 13.78 -0.97
C GLU A 108 17.17 13.98 -1.72
N TRP A 109 16.26 14.76 -1.11
CA TRP A 109 14.91 14.98 -1.60
C TRP A 109 14.62 16.45 -1.96
N ARG A 110 15.51 17.37 -1.56
CA ARG A 110 15.25 18.81 -1.59
C ARG A 110 15.12 19.36 -3.01
N GLU A 111 15.91 18.85 -3.95
CA GLU A 111 15.85 19.28 -5.35
C GLU A 111 14.57 18.79 -6.05
N ASP A 112 14.21 17.53 -5.84
CA ASP A 112 12.99 16.96 -6.40
C ASP A 112 11.73 17.58 -5.79
N ALA A 113 11.73 17.86 -4.49
CA ALA A 113 10.62 18.56 -3.85
C ALA A 113 10.43 19.98 -4.42
N LYS A 114 11.52 20.71 -4.70
CA LYS A 114 11.42 22.03 -5.35
C LYS A 114 10.80 21.93 -6.75
N ARG A 115 11.25 20.96 -7.55
CA ARG A 115 10.71 20.71 -8.91
C ARG A 115 9.23 20.32 -8.88
N ASN A 116 8.86 19.43 -7.96
CA ASN A 116 7.50 18.94 -7.84
C ASN A 116 6.56 20.00 -7.27
N ALA A 117 7.01 20.82 -6.32
CA ALA A 117 6.20 21.91 -5.75
C ALA A 117 5.71 22.91 -6.80
N ALA A 118 6.55 23.24 -7.79
CA ALA A 118 6.14 24.11 -8.90
C ALA A 118 5.02 23.47 -9.75
N ARG A 119 5.20 22.22 -10.15
CA ARG A 119 4.22 21.45 -10.94
C ARG A 119 2.91 21.23 -10.18
N GLU A 120 3.01 20.94 -8.88
CA GLU A 120 1.84 20.75 -8.00
C GLU A 120 1.06 22.06 -7.87
N ALA A 121 1.74 23.19 -7.67
CA ALA A 121 1.09 24.50 -7.60
C ALA A 121 0.38 24.86 -8.92
N GLU A 122 1.01 24.60 -10.06
CA GLU A 122 0.41 24.80 -11.39
C GLU A 122 -0.82 23.90 -11.60
N ALA A 123 -0.71 22.62 -11.26
CA ALA A 123 -1.81 21.67 -11.36
C ALA A 123 -3.00 22.06 -10.48
N VAL A 124 -2.75 22.44 -9.23
CA VAL A 124 -3.81 22.89 -8.29
C VAL A 124 -4.46 24.19 -8.78
N ARG A 125 -3.69 25.12 -9.33
CA ARG A 125 -4.23 26.35 -9.94
C ARG A 125 -5.12 26.03 -11.14
N TYR A 126 -4.66 25.16 -12.03
CA TYR A 126 -5.43 24.73 -13.20
C TYR A 126 -6.75 24.06 -12.79
N LEU A 127 -6.70 23.13 -11.83
CA LEU A 127 -7.90 22.44 -11.34
C LEU A 127 -8.89 23.40 -10.68
N ASN A 128 -8.43 24.35 -9.86
CA ASN A 128 -9.31 25.36 -9.27
C ASN A 128 -9.96 26.25 -10.34
N ALA A 129 -9.21 26.70 -11.35
CA ALA A 129 -9.75 27.49 -12.45
C ALA A 129 -10.83 26.73 -13.24
N GLN A 130 -10.64 25.42 -13.46
CA GLN A 130 -11.64 24.57 -14.10
C GLN A 130 -12.91 24.41 -13.24
N LEU A 131 -12.76 24.24 -11.93
CA LEU A 131 -13.89 24.16 -11.01
C LEU A 131 -14.65 25.48 -10.93
N ASP A 132 -13.96 26.61 -10.91
CA ASP A 132 -14.58 27.94 -10.90
C ASP A 132 -15.34 28.21 -12.20
N LYS A 133 -14.78 27.81 -13.35
CA LYS A 133 -15.49 27.87 -14.64
C LYS A 133 -16.76 27.03 -14.62
N LYS A 134 -16.68 25.79 -14.15
CA LYS A 134 -17.84 24.90 -14.02
C LYS A 134 -18.88 25.46 -13.06
N LEU A 135 -18.46 26.11 -11.98
CA LEU A 135 -19.36 26.73 -11.02
C LEU A 135 -20.15 27.87 -11.67
N ALA A 136 -19.49 28.71 -12.47
CA ALA A 136 -20.16 29.77 -13.22
C ALA A 136 -21.16 29.20 -14.26
N GLU A 137 -20.78 28.15 -14.97
CA GLU A 137 -21.67 27.45 -15.91
C GLU A 137 -22.88 26.82 -15.19
N ALA A 138 -22.67 26.19 -14.03
CA ALA A 138 -23.73 25.60 -13.22
C ALA A 138 -24.69 26.66 -12.66
N GLN A 139 -24.16 27.81 -12.21
CA GLN A 139 -24.97 28.93 -11.74
C GLN A 139 -25.82 29.50 -12.88
N ALA A 140 -25.23 29.70 -14.07
CA ALA A 140 -25.97 30.17 -15.24
C ALA A 140 -27.11 29.22 -15.67
N LYS A 141 -26.90 27.90 -15.56
CA LYS A 141 -27.94 26.89 -15.83
C LYS A 141 -29.06 26.90 -14.80
N LEU A 142 -28.72 27.10 -13.52
CA LEU A 142 -29.69 27.26 -12.44
C LEU A 142 -30.55 28.50 -12.66
N ASP A 143 -29.93 29.64 -12.99
CA ASP A 143 -30.61 30.91 -13.25
C ASP A 143 -31.48 30.85 -14.52
N ALA A 144 -31.10 30.04 -15.52
CA ALA A 144 -31.86 29.80 -16.75
C ALA A 144 -33.02 28.79 -16.58
N GLY A 145 -33.24 28.23 -15.38
CA GLY A 145 -34.33 27.29 -15.10
C GLY A 145 -34.23 25.95 -15.84
N GLN A 146 -33.04 25.57 -16.31
CA GLN A 146 -32.84 24.28 -16.98
C GLN A 146 -32.87 23.14 -15.95
N PRO A 147 -33.58 22.02 -16.23
CA PRO A 147 -33.59 20.89 -15.33
C PRO A 147 -32.16 20.34 -15.15
N LEU A 148 -31.81 20.04 -13.89
CA LEU A 148 -30.52 19.49 -13.48
C LEU A 148 -30.18 18.29 -14.38
N ALA A 149 -29.20 18.48 -15.26
CA ALA A 149 -28.88 17.50 -16.27
C ALA A 149 -28.40 16.22 -15.58
N ARG A 150 -29.07 15.10 -15.90
CA ARG A 150 -28.55 13.76 -15.61
C ARG A 150 -27.09 13.72 -16.08
N PRO A 151 -26.11 13.43 -15.22
CA PRO A 151 -24.75 13.26 -15.68
C PRO A 151 -24.78 12.13 -16.71
N GLU A 152 -24.42 12.42 -17.96
CA GLU A 152 -24.21 11.33 -18.91
C GLU A 152 -23.11 10.43 -18.35
N PRO A 153 -23.31 9.10 -18.37
CA PRO A 153 -22.27 8.18 -17.91
C PRO A 153 -21.02 8.45 -18.75
N SER A 154 -19.95 8.88 -18.08
CA SER A 154 -18.62 8.98 -18.68
C SER A 154 -18.35 7.66 -19.41
N PRO A 155 -17.88 7.67 -20.68
CA PRO A 155 -17.60 6.44 -21.39
C PRO A 155 -16.54 5.70 -20.59
N SER A 156 -16.97 4.62 -19.94
CA SER A 156 -16.10 3.64 -19.33
C SER A 156 -15.21 3.12 -20.47
N GLY A 157 -13.96 3.54 -20.47
CA GLY A 157 -12.96 2.99 -21.38
C GLY A 157 -12.93 1.47 -21.24
N PRO A 158 -12.60 0.74 -22.33
CA PRO A 158 -12.59 -0.72 -22.31
C PRO A 158 -11.68 -1.22 -21.19
N VAL A 159 -12.26 -2.06 -20.33
CA VAL A 159 -11.53 -2.85 -19.35
C VAL A 159 -11.03 -4.08 -20.11
N GLU A 160 -9.78 -4.04 -20.55
CA GLU A 160 -9.00 -5.23 -20.92
C GLU A 160 -8.23 -5.76 -19.70
#